data_AF-A0A6P0EQF3-F1
#
_entry.id   AF-A0A6P0EQF3-F1
#
_cell.length_a   1.000
_cell.length_b   1.000
_cell.length_c   1.000
_cell.angle_alpha   90.00
_cell.angle_beta   90.00
_cell.angle_gamma   90.00
#
_symmetry.space_group_name_H-M   'P 1'
#
loop_
_entity.id
_entity.type
_entity.pdbx_description
1 polymer ?
#
loop_
_entity_poly.entity_id
_entity_poly.type
_entity_poly.pdbx_seq_one_letter_code
_entity_poly.pdbx_strand_id
1 'polypeptide(L)'
;MTALSLAACGNEDPAAAAGGEAAADDIAVAASDDACDVASSELPAGVHQFTVTNSGSKVTEFYVYADGDRVMAEVENIAPGVARELRVELPAGEYETACKPGMIGDGIRSALVVSGEATALSQDESLAQAGVDYQRYVQSQTGALLEQTTAFTDAVKAGDIEGAKALFPVARTYWERIEPVAESFGDLDPIIDGREGDQAEGEDFTGFHRIEKALWETGDVSDMGPYADQLKSNVEEIVARANEVTLDPLQLANGAKALLDEIATGKITGEEDRYSHTDLWDFSANLEGSEAAVQALRPYLETHDAELVAEIDERFAATEEELAQYRSGDGWTSYEQLTQDQLRGLSDSITALTEPVSQVAAVVAEK
;
A
#
# COMPACT_ATOMS: atom_id res chain seq x y z
N MET A 1 -7.07 -69.12 34.88
CA MET A 1 -6.86 -68.03 35.86
C MET A 1 -6.59 -66.79 35.02
N THR A 2 -7.60 -66.05 34.56
CA THR A 2 -8.36 -65.03 35.32
C THR A 2 -7.37 -64.00 35.88
N ALA A 3 -7.35 -62.73 35.48
CA ALA A 3 -8.49 -61.83 35.36
C ALA A 3 -8.31 -60.70 34.32
N LEU A 4 -9.44 -60.35 33.69
CA LEU A 4 -9.74 -59.04 33.09
C LEU A 4 -9.89 -57.99 34.20
N SER A 5 -9.44 -56.77 33.94
CA SER A 5 -9.91 -55.55 34.60
C SER A 5 -10.18 -54.48 33.54
N LEU A 6 -11.44 -54.06 33.40
CA LEU A 6 -11.93 -52.92 32.62
C LEU A 6 -12.07 -51.68 33.52
N ALA A 7 -12.15 -50.51 32.85
CA ALA A 7 -12.54 -49.16 33.29
C ALA A 7 -11.45 -48.31 33.98
N ALA A 8 -11.29 -47.00 33.69
CA ALA A 8 -12.29 -46.01 33.27
C ALA A 8 -11.72 -44.90 32.36
N CYS A 9 -12.60 -44.30 31.56
CA CYS A 9 -12.40 -43.08 30.80
C CYS A 9 -12.20 -41.88 31.72
N GLY A 10 -11.21 -41.03 31.40
CA GLY A 10 -11.11 -39.66 31.88
C GLY A 10 -10.87 -38.76 30.68
N ASN A 11 -11.91 -38.06 30.24
CA ASN A 11 -11.78 -36.89 29.39
C ASN A 11 -11.10 -35.81 30.24
N GLU A 12 -9.90 -35.39 29.87
CA GLU A 12 -9.34 -34.13 30.34
C GLU A 12 -9.60 -33.10 29.26
N ASP A 13 -10.59 -32.24 29.52
CA ASP A 13 -10.84 -31.02 28.75
C ASP A 13 -9.59 -30.14 28.82
N PRO A 14 -9.05 -29.63 27.68
CA PRO A 14 -8.13 -28.52 27.74
C PRO A 14 -8.94 -27.30 28.19
N ALA A 15 -8.51 -26.74 29.33
CA ALA A 15 -9.02 -25.51 29.89
C ALA A 15 -9.06 -24.41 28.82
N ALA A 16 -10.21 -23.76 28.71
CA ALA A 16 -10.43 -22.59 27.90
C ALA A 16 -9.34 -21.54 28.20
N ALA A 17 -8.52 -21.25 27.19
CA ALA A 17 -7.80 -20.00 27.12
C ALA A 17 -8.84 -18.87 27.13
N ALA A 18 -8.58 -17.85 27.95
CA ALA A 18 -9.37 -16.64 28.00
C ALA A 18 -9.41 -16.03 26.59
N GLY A 19 -10.63 -15.84 26.07
CA GLY A 19 -10.86 -15.31 24.74
C GLY A 19 -10.42 -13.85 24.65
N GLY A 20 -9.45 -13.58 23.78
CA GLY A 20 -9.53 -12.40 22.93
C GLY A 20 -10.63 -12.65 21.90
N GLU A 21 -11.48 -11.65 21.67
CA GLU A 21 -12.45 -11.73 20.58
C GLU A 21 -11.67 -11.73 19.26
N ALA A 22 -11.60 -12.90 18.63
CA ALA A 22 -11.06 -13.07 17.29
C ALA A 22 -11.81 -12.16 16.30
N ALA A 23 -11.11 -11.66 15.27
CA ALA A 23 -11.73 -11.04 14.10
C ALA A 23 -12.95 -11.90 13.67
N ALA A 24 -14.13 -11.29 13.68
CA ALA A 24 -15.35 -12.06 13.97
C ALA A 24 -15.84 -12.95 12.81
N ASP A 25 -15.35 -12.80 11.57
CA ASP A 25 -15.59 -13.76 10.48
C ASP A 25 -14.49 -13.63 9.41
N ASP A 26 -13.86 -14.75 9.03
CA ASP A 26 -12.98 -14.85 7.85
C ASP A 26 -13.85 -15.03 6.59
N ILE A 27 -13.86 -14.04 5.71
CA ILE A 27 -14.71 -13.97 4.52
C ILE A 27 -13.89 -14.40 3.31
N ALA A 28 -14.16 -15.62 2.83
CA ALA A 28 -13.51 -16.10 1.62
C ALA A 28 -13.93 -15.28 0.39
N VAL A 29 -12.95 -14.92 -0.45
CA VAL A 29 -13.15 -14.32 -1.77
C VAL A 29 -12.46 -15.19 -2.81
N ALA A 30 -13.23 -15.77 -3.73
CA ALA A 30 -12.69 -16.52 -4.86
C ALA A 30 -12.60 -15.60 -6.08
N ALA A 31 -11.38 -15.17 -6.39
CA ALA A 31 -11.08 -14.35 -7.55
C ALA A 31 -10.66 -15.22 -8.75
N SER A 32 -11.07 -14.82 -9.94
CA SER A 32 -10.64 -15.39 -11.22
C SER A 32 -10.64 -14.30 -12.30
N ASP A 33 -10.31 -14.66 -13.54
CA ASP A 33 -10.23 -13.67 -14.64
C ASP A 33 -11.59 -13.02 -14.97
N ASP A 34 -12.70 -13.66 -14.60
CA ASP A 34 -14.07 -13.23 -14.94
C ASP A 34 -15.08 -13.32 -13.78
N ALA A 35 -14.64 -13.67 -12.56
CA ALA A 35 -15.48 -13.67 -11.36
C ALA A 35 -14.76 -13.13 -10.10
N CYS A 36 -15.56 -12.54 -9.19
CA CYS A 36 -15.16 -12.13 -7.85
C CYS A 36 -16.23 -12.59 -6.85
N ASP A 37 -16.14 -13.84 -6.41
CA ASP A 37 -17.16 -14.48 -5.57
C ASP A 37 -16.83 -14.26 -4.09
N VAL A 38 -17.49 -13.28 -3.46
CA VAL A 38 -17.41 -13.02 -2.02
C VAL A 38 -18.40 -13.91 -1.27
N ALA A 39 -17.94 -14.61 -0.23
CA ALA A 39 -18.74 -15.60 0.49
C ALA A 39 -19.97 -15.04 1.22
N SER A 40 -19.98 -13.74 1.53
CA SER A 40 -21.14 -13.04 2.09
C SER A 40 -21.31 -11.67 1.45
N SER A 41 -22.55 -11.31 1.10
CA SER A 41 -22.95 -9.97 0.67
C SER A 41 -23.58 -9.15 1.80
N GLU A 42 -23.67 -9.70 3.00
CA GLU A 42 -24.22 -9.04 4.19
C GLU A 42 -23.29 -9.29 5.39
N LEU A 43 -22.91 -8.22 6.10
CA LEU A 43 -22.04 -8.30 7.27
C LEU A 43 -22.61 -7.45 8.43
N PRO A 44 -22.32 -7.81 9.69
CA PRO A 44 -22.50 -6.88 10.79
C PRO A 44 -21.48 -5.73 10.69
N ALA A 45 -21.79 -4.55 11.22
CA ALA A 45 -20.79 -3.49 11.39
C ALA A 45 -19.63 -3.99 12.26
N GLY A 46 -18.40 -3.60 11.95
CA GLY A 46 -17.19 -4.00 12.69
C GLY A 46 -15.98 -4.27 11.80
N VAL A 47 -14.97 -4.92 12.37
CA VAL A 47 -13.75 -5.31 11.67
C VAL A 47 -13.94 -6.69 11.04
N HIS A 48 -13.59 -6.79 9.75
CA HIS A 48 -13.71 -7.99 8.95
C HIS A 48 -12.39 -8.36 8.30
N GLN A 49 -12.18 -9.65 8.08
CA GLN A 49 -11.08 -10.16 7.27
C GLN A 49 -11.64 -10.74 5.98
N PHE A 50 -11.08 -10.34 4.85
CA PHE A 50 -11.27 -11.01 3.57
C PHE A 50 -10.03 -11.83 3.24
N THR A 51 -10.20 -13.11 2.92
CA THR A 51 -9.13 -13.95 2.38
C THR A 51 -9.38 -14.18 0.90
N VAL A 52 -8.61 -13.48 0.08
CA VAL A 52 -8.74 -13.44 -1.36
C VAL A 52 -7.83 -14.48 -1.99
N THR A 53 -8.41 -15.47 -2.65
CA THR A 53 -7.66 -16.50 -3.38
C THR A 53 -7.79 -16.26 -4.87
N ASN A 54 -6.67 -16.00 -5.55
CA ASN A 54 -6.65 -15.84 -7.00
C ASN A 54 -6.47 -17.19 -7.70
N SER A 55 -7.52 -17.65 -8.35
CA SER A 55 -7.53 -18.86 -9.20
C SER A 55 -7.45 -18.57 -10.70
N GLY A 56 -7.37 -17.29 -11.07
CA GLY A 56 -7.24 -16.80 -12.43
C GLY A 56 -5.84 -16.96 -13.01
N SER A 57 -5.65 -16.41 -14.22
CA SER A 57 -4.37 -16.42 -14.93
C SER A 57 -3.63 -15.08 -14.87
N LYS A 58 -4.31 -14.01 -14.45
CA LYS A 58 -3.73 -12.67 -14.27
C LYS A 58 -3.44 -12.38 -12.80
N VAL A 59 -2.52 -11.47 -12.54
CA VAL A 59 -2.45 -10.77 -11.24
C VAL A 59 -3.78 -10.02 -11.04
N THR A 60 -4.32 -10.02 -9.82
CA THR A 60 -5.53 -9.28 -9.48
C THR A 60 -5.31 -8.49 -8.20
N GLU A 61 -6.15 -7.49 -7.98
CA GLU A 61 -6.33 -6.83 -6.69
C GLU A 61 -7.72 -7.17 -6.13
N PHE A 62 -7.92 -6.85 -4.86
CA PHE A 62 -9.23 -6.83 -4.22
C PHE A 62 -9.45 -5.54 -3.44
N TYR A 63 -10.61 -4.92 -3.64
CA TYR A 63 -10.99 -3.65 -3.05
C TYR A 63 -12.31 -3.77 -2.30
N VAL A 64 -12.45 -2.94 -1.26
CA VAL A 64 -13.74 -2.59 -0.66
C VAL A 64 -13.96 -1.08 -0.85
N TYR A 65 -14.99 -0.72 -1.59
CA TYR A 65 -15.38 0.67 -1.89
C TYR A 65 -16.59 1.08 -1.06
N ALA A 66 -16.58 2.32 -0.58
CA ALA A 66 -17.77 3.04 -0.13
C ALA A 66 -18.33 3.94 -1.24
N ASP A 67 -19.37 4.70 -0.93
CA ASP A 67 -20.00 5.66 -1.86
C ASP A 67 -18.98 6.58 -2.54
N GLY A 68 -19.17 6.80 -3.84
CA GLY A 68 -18.30 7.64 -4.67
C GLY A 68 -16.90 7.06 -4.92
N ASP A 69 -16.75 5.73 -5.01
CA ASP A 69 -15.49 5.02 -5.25
C ASP A 69 -14.42 5.25 -4.17
N ARG A 70 -14.83 5.67 -2.97
CA ARG A 70 -13.89 5.84 -1.85
C ARG A 70 -13.38 4.48 -1.39
N VAL A 71 -12.08 4.22 -1.54
CA VAL A 71 -11.43 3.00 -1.07
C VAL A 71 -11.43 2.94 0.45
N MET A 72 -12.07 1.91 1.00
CA MET A 72 -12.04 1.61 2.44
C MET A 72 -10.79 0.81 2.80
N ALA A 73 -10.46 -0.18 1.97
CA ALA A 73 -9.25 -0.98 2.08
C ALA A 73 -9.04 -1.75 0.78
N GLU A 74 -7.82 -2.19 0.56
CA GLU A 74 -7.44 -2.98 -0.59
C GLU A 74 -6.31 -3.95 -0.28
N VAL A 75 -6.14 -4.94 -1.14
CA VAL A 75 -4.93 -5.74 -1.20
C VAL A 75 -4.57 -6.01 -2.66
N GLU A 76 -3.36 -5.63 -3.03
CA GLU A 76 -2.91 -5.60 -4.41
C GLU A 76 -1.95 -6.75 -4.76
N ASN A 77 -1.57 -6.84 -6.03
CA ASN A 77 -0.55 -7.76 -6.53
C ASN A 77 -0.78 -9.24 -6.14
N ILE A 78 -2.04 -9.69 -6.13
CA ILE A 78 -2.42 -11.08 -5.82
C ILE A 78 -2.12 -11.94 -7.05
N ALA A 79 -0.94 -12.56 -7.08
CA ALA A 79 -0.51 -13.41 -8.19
C ALA A 79 -1.38 -14.68 -8.35
N PRO A 80 -1.43 -15.27 -9.57
CA PRO A 80 -2.11 -16.54 -9.80
C PRO A 80 -1.69 -17.64 -8.82
N GLY A 81 -2.67 -18.28 -8.18
CA GLY A 81 -2.47 -19.36 -7.20
C GLY A 81 -2.09 -18.89 -5.80
N VAL A 82 -2.05 -17.57 -5.54
CA VAL A 82 -1.76 -16.99 -4.23
C VAL A 82 -3.06 -16.60 -3.52
N ALA A 83 -3.03 -16.68 -2.18
CA ALA A 83 -4.05 -16.10 -1.33
C ALA A 83 -3.46 -14.95 -0.49
N ARG A 84 -4.22 -13.87 -0.31
CA ARG A 84 -3.85 -12.74 0.52
C ARG A 84 -5.00 -12.34 1.45
N GLU A 85 -4.65 -11.82 2.62
CA GLU A 85 -5.61 -11.33 3.61
C GLU A 85 -5.74 -9.81 3.51
N LEU A 86 -6.95 -9.30 3.73
CA LEU A 86 -7.27 -7.88 3.88
C LEU A 86 -8.15 -7.69 5.11
N ARG A 87 -7.72 -6.84 6.05
CA ARG A 87 -8.53 -6.45 7.22
C ARG A 87 -9.11 -5.06 7.01
N VAL A 88 -10.40 -4.88 7.30
CA VAL A 88 -11.08 -3.58 7.12
C VAL A 88 -12.13 -3.36 8.20
N GLU A 89 -12.19 -2.14 8.74
CA GLU A 89 -13.30 -1.69 9.59
C GLU A 89 -14.43 -1.14 8.71
N LEU A 90 -15.62 -1.72 8.85
CA LEU A 90 -16.82 -1.32 8.11
C LEU A 90 -17.93 -0.89 9.07
N PRO A 91 -18.23 0.41 9.17
CA PRO A 91 -19.47 0.91 9.74
C PRO A 91 -20.70 0.40 8.98
N ALA A 92 -21.90 0.57 9.54
CA ALA A 92 -23.13 0.27 8.80
C ALA A 92 -23.26 1.18 7.57
N GLY A 93 -23.55 0.59 6.42
CA GLY A 93 -23.55 1.27 5.14
C GLY A 93 -23.69 0.33 3.95
N GLU A 94 -23.71 0.92 2.76
CA GLU A 94 -23.63 0.22 1.49
C GLU A 94 -22.22 0.34 0.94
N TYR A 95 -21.68 -0.77 0.46
CA TYR A 95 -20.33 -0.92 -0.05
C TYR A 95 -20.34 -1.73 -1.34
N GLU A 96 -19.23 -1.69 -2.07
CA GLU A 96 -18.96 -2.60 -3.17
C GLU A 96 -17.63 -3.31 -2.92
N THR A 97 -17.57 -4.61 -3.17
CA THR A 97 -16.32 -5.34 -3.27
C THR A 97 -15.94 -5.49 -4.73
N ALA A 98 -14.66 -5.41 -5.08
CA ALA A 98 -14.21 -5.59 -6.45
C ALA A 98 -12.96 -6.46 -6.53
N CYS A 99 -12.90 -7.37 -7.50
CA CYS A 99 -11.62 -7.95 -7.94
C CYS A 99 -11.25 -7.29 -9.26
N LYS A 100 -9.98 -6.90 -9.46
CA LYS A 100 -9.51 -6.28 -10.72
C LYS A 100 -8.49 -7.17 -11.46
N PRO A 101 -8.93 -8.18 -12.25
CA PRO A 101 -8.01 -9.03 -12.99
C PRO A 101 -7.22 -8.26 -14.06
N GLY A 102 -5.90 -8.21 -13.89
CA GLY A 102 -5.00 -7.44 -14.73
C GLY A 102 -4.82 -5.99 -14.28
N MET A 103 -5.33 -5.61 -13.10
CA MET A 103 -5.03 -4.32 -12.43
C MET A 103 -5.50 -3.09 -13.23
N ILE A 104 -6.51 -3.27 -14.10
CA ILE A 104 -6.99 -2.22 -15.02
C ILE A 104 -8.52 -2.15 -14.97
N GLY A 105 -9.04 -0.92 -14.95
CA GLY A 105 -10.47 -0.62 -15.01
C GLY A 105 -11.22 -0.83 -13.70
N ASP A 106 -12.56 -0.79 -13.76
CA ASP A 106 -13.42 -0.77 -12.56
C ASP A 106 -13.52 -2.12 -11.82
N GLY A 107 -12.97 -3.19 -12.39
CA GLY A 107 -13.04 -4.53 -11.85
C GLY A 107 -14.41 -5.20 -11.94
N ILE A 108 -14.49 -6.39 -11.35
CA ILE A 108 -15.70 -7.20 -11.22
C ILE A 108 -16.29 -6.89 -9.85
N ARG A 109 -17.34 -6.07 -9.85
CA ARG A 109 -17.95 -5.52 -8.62
C ARG A 109 -19.17 -6.29 -8.15
N SER A 110 -19.30 -6.38 -6.83
CA SER A 110 -20.45 -6.97 -6.13
C SER A 110 -20.86 -6.08 -4.95
N ALA A 111 -22.17 -5.93 -4.74
CA ALA A 111 -22.69 -5.15 -3.61
C ALA A 111 -22.46 -5.88 -2.28
N LEU A 112 -22.14 -5.10 -1.24
CA LEU A 112 -21.95 -5.54 0.13
C LEU A 112 -22.73 -4.62 1.07
N VAL A 113 -23.60 -5.19 1.89
CA VAL A 113 -24.42 -4.44 2.87
C VAL A 113 -23.90 -4.70 4.26
N VAL A 114 -23.59 -3.63 5.00
CA VAL A 114 -23.13 -3.72 6.38
C VAL A 114 -24.18 -3.11 7.30
N SER A 115 -24.55 -3.83 8.36
CA SER A 115 -25.67 -3.45 9.23
C SER A 115 -25.38 -3.59 10.71
N GLY A 116 -26.10 -2.83 11.56
CA GLY A 116 -25.91 -2.86 13.01
C GLY A 116 -24.97 -1.76 13.50
N GLU A 117 -24.38 -1.95 14.68
CA GLU A 117 -23.48 -0.99 15.32
C GLU A 117 -22.26 -1.73 15.85
N ALA A 118 -21.09 -1.10 15.76
CA ALA A 118 -19.86 -1.57 16.36
C ALA A 118 -19.07 -0.40 16.95
N THR A 119 -18.29 -0.68 17.97
CA THR A 119 -17.29 0.26 18.48
C THR A 119 -16.21 0.45 17.42
N ALA A 120 -16.05 1.66 16.90
CA ALA A 120 -14.99 1.98 15.96
C ALA A 120 -13.60 1.82 16.62
N LEU A 121 -12.60 1.39 15.85
CA LEU A 121 -11.21 1.32 16.31
C LEU A 121 -10.71 2.69 16.77
N SER A 122 -11.15 3.75 16.09
CA SER A 122 -10.85 5.14 16.45
C SER A 122 -11.47 5.62 17.78
N GLN A 123 -12.18 4.76 18.53
CA GLN A 123 -12.56 5.07 19.92
C GLN A 123 -11.42 4.81 20.91
N ASP A 124 -10.42 3.99 20.54
CA ASP A 124 -9.16 3.94 21.26
C ASP A 124 -8.39 5.25 21.04
N GLU A 125 -7.91 5.87 22.13
CA GLU A 125 -7.26 7.18 22.07
C GLU A 125 -5.95 7.15 21.27
N SER A 126 -5.18 6.05 21.35
CA SER A 126 -3.92 5.92 20.65
C SER A 126 -4.12 5.67 19.15
N LEU A 127 -5.12 4.86 18.76
CA LEU A 127 -5.49 4.67 17.35
C LEU A 127 -6.11 5.93 16.73
N ALA A 128 -6.95 6.66 17.47
CA ALA A 128 -7.47 7.95 17.02
C ALA A 128 -6.33 8.96 16.78
N GLN A 129 -5.35 9.00 17.69
CA GLN A 129 -4.20 9.87 17.56
C GLN A 129 -3.29 9.46 16.40
N ALA A 130 -3.14 8.15 16.11
CA ALA A 130 -2.38 7.64 14.98
C ALA A 130 -2.87 8.21 13.64
N GLY A 131 -4.19 8.19 13.41
CA GLY A 131 -4.80 8.76 12.20
C GLY A 131 -4.52 10.27 12.07
N VAL A 132 -4.64 11.04 13.16
CA VAL A 132 -4.33 12.48 13.18
C VAL A 132 -2.85 12.75 12.91
N ASP A 133 -1.96 11.96 13.49
CA ASP A 133 -0.52 12.13 13.38
C ASP A 133 -0.04 11.81 11.96
N TYR A 134 -0.56 10.73 11.38
CA TYR A 134 -0.25 10.35 10.01
C TYR A 134 -0.87 11.32 9.00
N GLN A 135 -2.07 11.85 9.24
CA GLN A 135 -2.63 12.91 8.40
C GLN A 135 -1.71 14.15 8.37
N ARG A 136 -1.12 14.55 9.50
CA ARG A 136 -0.13 15.64 9.54
C ARG A 136 1.13 15.31 8.74
N TYR A 137 1.58 14.04 8.77
CA TYR A 137 2.67 13.58 7.92
C TYR A 137 2.32 13.71 6.44
N VAL A 138 1.16 13.21 6.01
CA VAL A 138 0.67 13.29 4.62
C VAL A 138 0.53 14.74 4.16
N GLN A 139 -0.01 15.64 4.99
CA GLN A 139 -0.08 17.08 4.70
C GLN A 139 1.31 17.70 4.50
N SER A 140 2.29 17.29 5.30
CA SER A 140 3.68 17.76 5.15
C SER A 140 4.31 17.23 3.85
N GLN A 141 4.13 15.95 3.53
CA GLN A 141 4.69 15.34 2.32
C GLN A 141 4.05 15.92 1.06
N THR A 142 2.73 16.07 1.02
CA THR A 142 2.01 16.67 -0.13
C THR A 142 2.37 18.13 -0.35
N GLY A 143 2.60 18.90 0.73
CA GLY A 143 3.14 20.26 0.61
C GLY A 143 4.51 20.31 -0.06
N ALA A 144 5.41 19.39 0.31
CA ALA A 144 6.72 19.27 -0.31
C ALA A 144 6.67 18.70 -1.74
N LEU A 145 5.76 17.75 -2.00
CA LEU A 145 5.46 17.23 -3.33
C LEU A 145 5.06 18.36 -4.28
N LEU A 146 4.17 19.27 -3.86
CA LEU A 146 3.77 20.41 -4.67
C LEU A 146 4.95 21.36 -4.97
N GLU A 147 5.80 21.63 -3.98
CA GLU A 147 6.99 22.46 -4.15
C GLU A 147 7.94 21.86 -5.20
N GLN A 148 8.30 20.58 -5.03
CA GLN A 148 9.25 19.92 -5.93
C GLN A 148 8.66 19.65 -7.31
N THR A 149 7.38 19.28 -7.40
CA THR A 149 6.66 19.12 -8.68
C THR A 149 6.60 20.45 -9.43
N THR A 150 6.39 21.57 -8.72
CA THR A 150 6.43 22.89 -9.35
C THR A 150 7.81 23.18 -9.93
N ALA A 151 8.89 22.93 -9.18
CA ALA A 151 10.25 23.11 -9.69
C ALA A 151 10.54 22.22 -10.90
N PHE A 152 10.15 20.94 -10.84
CA PHE A 152 10.32 19.98 -11.92
C PHE A 152 9.58 20.41 -13.19
N THR A 153 8.28 20.72 -13.07
CA THR A 153 7.43 21.12 -14.20
C THR A 153 7.85 22.46 -14.80
N ASP A 154 8.35 23.41 -14.00
CA ASP A 154 8.93 24.65 -14.50
C ASP A 154 10.22 24.41 -15.30
N ALA A 155 11.09 23.50 -14.85
CA ALA A 155 12.31 23.12 -15.58
C ALA A 155 11.98 22.45 -16.93
N VAL A 156 11.00 21.54 -16.94
CA VAL A 156 10.48 20.89 -18.16
C VAL A 156 9.98 21.96 -19.14
N LYS A 157 9.14 22.90 -18.68
CA LYS A 157 8.58 23.97 -19.53
C LYS A 157 9.62 24.97 -20.01
N ALA A 158 10.71 25.15 -19.27
CA ALA A 158 11.85 25.98 -19.67
C ALA A 158 12.77 25.29 -20.69
N GLY A 159 12.59 23.98 -20.95
CA GLY A 159 13.49 23.18 -21.77
C GLY A 159 14.84 22.89 -21.09
N ASP A 160 14.91 22.99 -19.76
CA ASP A 160 16.10 22.65 -18.97
C ASP A 160 16.15 21.14 -18.72
N ILE A 161 16.65 20.39 -19.71
CA ILE A 161 16.68 18.93 -19.67
C ILE A 161 17.46 18.40 -18.47
N GLU A 162 18.65 18.93 -18.22
CA GLU A 162 19.50 18.44 -17.12
C GLU A 162 18.91 18.80 -15.76
N GLY A 163 18.36 20.03 -15.61
CA GLY A 163 17.65 20.43 -14.40
C GLY A 163 16.42 19.57 -14.13
N ALA A 164 15.59 19.32 -15.15
CA ALA A 164 14.42 18.45 -15.04
C ALA A 164 14.79 17.01 -14.68
N LYS A 165 15.84 16.45 -15.29
CA LYS A 165 16.34 15.11 -14.95
C LYS A 165 16.81 15.00 -13.50
N ALA A 166 17.49 16.03 -12.99
CA ALA A 166 17.93 16.05 -11.59
C ALA A 166 16.76 16.19 -10.60
N LEU A 167 15.68 16.87 -11.00
CA LEU A 167 14.49 17.10 -10.15
C LEU A 167 13.50 15.94 -10.18
N PHE A 168 13.46 15.13 -11.24
CA PHE A 168 12.51 14.02 -11.39
C PHE A 168 12.43 13.10 -10.17
N PRO A 169 13.52 12.41 -9.74
CA PRO A 169 13.43 11.51 -8.59
C PRO A 169 13.25 12.25 -7.26
N VAL A 170 13.66 13.52 -7.19
CA VAL A 170 13.48 14.36 -6.00
C VAL A 170 12.02 14.75 -5.80
N ALA A 171 11.30 15.04 -6.90
CA ALA A 171 9.88 15.33 -6.86
C ALA A 171 9.06 14.08 -6.48
N ARG A 172 9.34 12.95 -7.13
CA ARG A 172 8.67 11.66 -6.88
C ARG A 172 8.78 11.17 -5.45
N THR A 173 9.94 11.37 -4.81
CA THR A 173 10.19 10.99 -3.40
C THR A 173 9.04 11.32 -2.44
N TYR A 174 8.32 12.43 -2.66
CA TYR A 174 7.23 12.85 -1.77
C TYR A 174 5.88 12.22 -2.08
N TRP A 175 5.66 11.78 -3.32
CA TRP A 175 4.52 10.98 -3.73
C TRP A 175 4.66 9.56 -3.16
N GLU A 176 5.82 8.96 -3.41
CA GLU A 176 6.21 7.63 -2.97
C GLU A 176 6.13 7.43 -1.43
N ARG A 177 6.39 8.49 -0.66
CA ARG A 177 6.25 8.49 0.80
C ARG A 177 4.80 8.43 1.30
N ILE A 178 3.84 8.86 0.50
CA ILE A 178 2.41 8.90 0.89
C ILE A 178 1.58 7.82 0.18
N GLU A 179 2.21 6.98 -0.62
CA GLU A 179 1.57 5.83 -1.25
C GLU A 179 0.83 4.87 -0.31
N PRO A 180 1.11 4.73 1.01
CA PRO A 180 0.24 3.94 1.89
C PRO A 180 -1.21 4.40 1.90
N VAL A 181 -1.48 5.62 1.42
CA VAL A 181 -2.81 6.20 1.32
C VAL A 181 -3.10 6.81 -0.06
N ALA A 182 -2.30 6.51 -1.10
CA ALA A 182 -2.49 7.07 -2.45
C ALA A 182 -3.90 6.81 -3.00
N GLU A 183 -4.44 5.61 -2.74
CA GLU A 183 -5.80 5.21 -3.11
C GLU A 183 -6.91 6.05 -2.47
N SER A 184 -6.63 6.72 -1.34
CA SER A 184 -7.57 7.69 -0.78
C SER A 184 -7.75 8.92 -1.69
N PHE A 185 -6.86 9.11 -2.65
CA PHE A 185 -6.93 10.15 -3.68
C PHE A 185 -7.58 9.65 -4.98
N GLY A 186 -7.95 8.37 -5.07
CA GLY A 186 -8.76 7.80 -6.15
C GLY A 186 -8.15 7.97 -7.53
N ASP A 187 -8.88 8.63 -8.42
CA ASP A 187 -8.54 8.82 -9.84
C ASP A 187 -7.24 9.60 -10.12
N LEU A 188 -6.58 10.12 -9.10
CA LEU A 188 -5.35 10.90 -9.24
C LEU A 188 -4.09 10.05 -9.39
N ASP A 189 -4.03 8.89 -8.74
CA ASP A 189 -2.83 8.05 -8.78
C ASP A 189 -2.48 7.60 -10.23
N PRO A 190 -3.40 6.97 -11.00
CA PRO A 190 -3.07 6.51 -12.35
C PRO A 190 -2.65 7.62 -13.33
N ILE A 191 -3.13 8.85 -13.13
CA ILE A 191 -2.81 9.98 -14.02
C ILE A 191 -1.58 10.76 -13.58
N ILE A 192 -1.08 10.52 -12.36
CA ILE A 192 0.14 11.11 -11.81
C ILE A 192 1.32 10.16 -11.98
N ASP A 193 1.13 8.87 -11.66
CA ASP A 193 2.20 7.89 -11.53
C ASP A 193 1.98 6.61 -12.36
N GLY A 194 0.91 6.52 -13.15
CA GLY A 194 0.73 5.39 -14.05
C GLY A 194 1.88 5.24 -15.05
N ARG A 195 2.36 4.02 -15.27
CA ARG A 195 3.43 3.72 -16.23
C ARG A 195 2.87 3.51 -17.63
N GLU A 196 3.73 3.59 -18.65
CA GLU A 196 3.29 3.33 -20.03
C GLU A 196 2.78 1.88 -20.16
N GLY A 197 1.50 1.74 -20.50
CA GLY A 197 0.81 0.46 -20.63
C GLY A 197 -0.25 0.22 -19.56
N ASP A 198 -0.20 0.95 -18.44
CA ASP A 198 -1.10 0.74 -17.29
C ASP A 198 -2.47 1.42 -17.50
N GLN A 199 -2.54 2.43 -18.37
CA GLN A 199 -3.77 3.13 -18.72
C GLN A 199 -4.79 2.22 -19.43
N ALA A 200 -6.10 2.48 -19.26
CA ALA A 200 -7.12 1.72 -19.97
C ALA A 200 -7.06 1.97 -21.48
N GLU A 201 -7.68 1.08 -22.28
CA GLU A 201 -7.69 1.24 -23.74
C GLU A 201 -8.34 2.57 -24.14
N GLY A 202 -7.56 3.45 -24.79
CA GLY A 202 -8.02 4.75 -25.27
C GLY A 202 -7.77 5.92 -24.31
N GLU A 203 -7.23 5.66 -23.11
CA GLU A 203 -6.74 6.69 -22.21
C GLU A 203 -5.34 7.17 -22.61
N ASP A 204 -5.03 8.43 -22.26
CA ASP A 204 -3.72 9.03 -22.56
C ASP A 204 -2.70 8.66 -21.46
N PHE A 205 -1.44 8.52 -21.84
CA PHE A 205 -0.35 8.31 -20.91
C PHE A 205 0.13 9.67 -20.38
N THR A 206 -0.05 9.95 -19.08
CA THR A 206 0.19 11.25 -18.45
C THR A 206 1.18 11.14 -17.27
N GLY A 207 1.30 12.20 -16.47
CA GLY A 207 2.02 12.13 -15.20
C GLY A 207 3.55 12.20 -15.28
N PHE A 208 4.21 11.76 -14.21
CA PHE A 208 5.66 11.73 -14.05
C PHE A 208 6.32 10.89 -15.15
N HIS A 209 5.92 9.64 -15.32
CA HIS A 209 6.55 8.72 -16.28
C HIS A 209 6.37 9.15 -17.74
N ARG A 210 5.29 9.87 -18.08
CA ARG A 210 5.14 10.45 -19.43
C ARG A 210 6.23 11.47 -19.74
N ILE A 211 6.60 12.28 -18.75
CA ILE A 211 7.65 13.29 -18.85
C ILE A 211 9.03 12.65 -18.73
N GLU A 212 9.19 11.65 -17.87
CA GLU A 212 10.39 10.81 -17.76
C GLU A 212 10.78 10.24 -19.14
N LYS A 213 9.84 9.59 -19.83
CA LYS A 213 10.05 9.06 -21.18
C LYS A 213 10.62 10.11 -22.12
N ALA A 214 10.01 11.31 -22.14
CA ALA A 214 10.45 12.40 -23.00
C ALA A 214 11.89 12.84 -22.68
N LEU A 215 12.20 13.02 -21.39
CA LEU A 215 13.50 13.45 -20.89
C LEU A 215 14.62 12.44 -21.21
N TRP A 216 14.38 11.14 -21.05
CA TRP A 216 15.42 10.11 -21.17
C TRP A 216 15.53 9.47 -22.56
N GLU A 217 14.41 9.21 -23.25
CA GLU A 217 14.50 8.58 -24.58
C GLU A 217 14.87 9.57 -25.69
N THR A 218 14.26 10.76 -25.67
CA THR A 218 14.41 11.74 -26.76
C THR A 218 15.22 12.97 -26.35
N GLY A 219 15.20 13.32 -25.07
CA GLY A 219 15.76 14.59 -24.58
C GLY A 219 15.01 15.82 -25.14
N ASP A 220 13.77 15.65 -25.61
CA ASP A 220 12.94 16.70 -26.17
C ASP A 220 11.65 16.84 -25.35
N VAL A 221 11.51 17.98 -24.67
CA VAL A 221 10.35 18.33 -23.85
C VAL A 221 9.47 19.42 -24.48
N SER A 222 9.68 19.75 -25.75
CA SER A 222 8.98 20.85 -26.43
C SER A 222 7.45 20.69 -26.43
N ASP A 223 6.96 19.45 -26.45
CA ASP A 223 5.54 19.11 -26.39
C ASP A 223 5.05 18.73 -24.97
N MET A 224 5.91 18.79 -23.94
CA MET A 224 5.57 18.33 -22.57
C MET A 224 4.91 19.40 -21.71
N GLY A 225 4.79 20.65 -22.19
CA GLY A 225 4.18 21.74 -21.44
C GLY A 225 2.78 21.44 -20.89
N PRO A 226 1.85 20.91 -21.70
CA PRO A 226 0.52 20.52 -21.22
C PRO A 226 0.54 19.40 -20.17
N TYR A 227 1.39 18.39 -20.31
CA TYR A 227 1.52 17.30 -19.35
C TYR A 227 2.12 17.79 -18.02
N ALA A 228 3.10 18.70 -18.08
CA ALA A 228 3.67 19.34 -16.91
C ALA A 228 2.63 20.19 -16.15
N ASP A 229 1.79 20.94 -16.86
CA ASP A 229 0.70 21.71 -16.26
C ASP A 229 -0.37 20.79 -15.64
N GLN A 230 -0.72 19.69 -16.31
CA GLN A 230 -1.66 18.69 -15.80
C GLN A 230 -1.12 18.02 -14.52
N LEU A 231 0.12 17.53 -14.54
CA LEU A 231 0.76 16.92 -13.38
C LEU A 231 0.73 17.86 -12.16
N LYS A 232 1.12 19.12 -12.35
CA LYS A 232 1.07 20.11 -11.26
C LYS A 232 -0.35 20.32 -10.75
N SER A 233 -1.34 20.45 -11.63
CA SER A 233 -2.74 20.62 -11.23
C SER A 233 -3.26 19.41 -10.45
N ASN A 234 -2.89 18.19 -10.83
CA ASN A 234 -3.28 16.98 -10.13
C ASN A 234 -2.63 16.92 -8.74
N VAL A 235 -1.37 17.36 -8.60
CA VAL A 235 -0.70 17.48 -7.30
C VAL A 235 -1.33 18.56 -6.41
N GLU A 236 -1.78 19.69 -6.98
CA GLU A 236 -2.56 20.69 -6.24
C GLU A 236 -3.88 20.09 -5.70
N GLU A 237 -4.54 19.21 -6.45
CA GLU A 237 -5.73 18.49 -6.02
C GLU A 237 -5.39 17.46 -4.92
N ILE A 238 -4.28 16.72 -5.01
CA ILE A 238 -3.83 15.84 -3.91
C ILE A 238 -3.68 16.66 -2.62
N VAL A 239 -3.02 17.82 -2.68
CA VAL A 239 -2.85 18.69 -1.50
C VAL A 239 -4.21 19.07 -0.92
N ALA A 240 -5.20 19.38 -1.76
CA ALA A 240 -6.55 19.68 -1.29
C ALA A 240 -7.19 18.45 -0.60
N ARG A 241 -7.18 17.28 -1.25
CA ARG A 241 -7.77 16.03 -0.71
C ARG A 241 -7.07 15.55 0.55
N ALA A 242 -5.75 15.67 0.65
CA ALA A 242 -4.96 15.34 1.83
C ALA A 242 -5.33 16.17 3.08
N ASN A 243 -5.87 17.37 2.90
CA ASN A 243 -6.38 18.19 4.00
C ASN A 243 -7.75 17.75 4.51
N GLU A 244 -8.49 16.96 3.72
CA GLU A 244 -9.87 16.55 4.01
C GLU A 244 -9.98 15.06 4.37
N VAL A 245 -9.06 14.24 3.89
CA VAL A 245 -9.07 12.79 4.11
C VAL A 245 -8.98 12.44 5.59
N THR A 246 -9.87 11.58 6.06
CA THR A 246 -9.76 10.95 7.37
C THR A 246 -9.17 9.57 7.18
N LEU A 247 -8.08 9.29 7.88
CA LEU A 247 -7.33 8.04 7.72
C LEU A 247 -7.66 7.08 8.86
N ASP A 248 -8.05 5.87 8.49
CA ASP A 248 -8.40 4.79 9.42
C ASP A 248 -7.15 4.02 9.88
N PRO A 249 -7.07 3.55 11.14
CA PRO A 249 -5.93 2.79 11.62
C PRO A 249 -5.60 1.54 10.79
N LEU A 250 -6.60 0.82 10.27
CA LEU A 250 -6.35 -0.34 9.40
C LEU A 250 -5.88 0.08 8.01
N GLN A 251 -6.25 1.25 7.51
CA GLN A 251 -5.69 1.78 6.26
C GLN A 251 -4.18 2.04 6.42
N LEU A 252 -3.74 2.63 7.53
CA LEU A 252 -2.30 2.81 7.81
C LEU A 252 -1.57 1.47 7.85
N ALA A 253 -2.11 0.49 8.57
CA ALA A 253 -1.50 -0.82 8.70
C ALA A 253 -1.40 -1.58 7.37
N ASN A 254 -2.50 -1.58 6.59
CA ASN A 254 -2.55 -2.23 5.29
C ASN A 254 -1.65 -1.52 4.27
N GLY A 255 -1.69 -0.18 4.21
CA GLY A 255 -0.88 0.62 3.31
C GLY A 255 0.62 0.46 3.57
N ALA A 256 1.03 0.40 4.84
CA ALA A 256 2.42 0.12 5.20
C ALA A 256 2.89 -1.23 4.65
N LYS A 257 2.03 -2.25 4.74
CA LYS A 257 2.31 -3.59 4.21
C LYS A 257 2.30 -3.62 2.67
N ALA A 258 1.33 -2.95 2.04
CA ALA A 258 1.16 -2.90 0.59
C ALA A 258 2.41 -2.33 -0.08
N LEU A 259 2.94 -1.22 0.44
CA LEU A 259 4.18 -0.63 -0.06
C LEU A 259 5.38 -1.60 -0.02
N LEU A 260 5.54 -2.35 1.07
CA LEU A 260 6.64 -3.31 1.16
C LEU A 260 6.48 -4.45 0.16
N ASP A 261 5.26 -4.89 -0.11
CA ASP A 261 4.98 -5.90 -1.14
C ASP A 261 5.25 -5.36 -2.54
N GLU A 262 4.93 -4.10 -2.79
CA GLU A 262 5.19 -3.45 -4.07
C GLU A 262 6.69 -3.33 -4.34
N ILE A 263 7.47 -2.93 -3.32
CA ILE A 263 8.93 -2.99 -3.39
C ILE A 263 9.38 -4.43 -3.70
N ALA A 264 8.88 -5.42 -2.96
CA ALA A 264 9.33 -6.80 -3.04
C ALA A 264 9.03 -7.48 -4.39
N THR A 265 7.94 -7.08 -5.06
CA THR A 265 7.42 -7.78 -6.24
C THR A 265 7.59 -7.00 -7.53
N GLY A 266 7.47 -5.67 -7.48
CA GLY A 266 7.56 -4.76 -8.62
C GLY A 266 8.88 -3.99 -8.62
N LYS A 267 9.00 -2.98 -7.76
CA LYS A 267 10.08 -1.96 -7.84
C LYS A 267 11.49 -2.55 -7.75
N ILE A 268 11.68 -3.68 -7.04
CA ILE A 268 12.97 -4.40 -7.02
C ILE A 268 13.44 -4.87 -8.40
N THR A 269 12.55 -4.93 -9.39
CA THR A 269 12.87 -5.32 -10.77
C THR A 269 13.29 -4.15 -11.66
N GLY A 270 13.18 -2.91 -11.18
CA GLY A 270 13.47 -1.69 -11.94
C GLY A 270 12.39 -1.36 -12.96
N GLU A 271 11.15 -1.78 -12.68
CA GLU A 271 10.02 -1.60 -13.59
C GLU A 271 9.31 -0.25 -13.46
N GLU A 272 9.62 0.53 -12.42
CA GLU A 272 8.95 1.78 -12.11
C GLU A 272 9.52 2.88 -13.02
N ASP A 273 10.82 3.15 -12.84
CA ASP A 273 11.56 4.16 -13.58
C ASP A 273 12.24 3.55 -14.81
N ARG A 274 11.44 3.04 -15.76
CA ARG A 274 11.94 2.27 -16.92
C ARG A 274 12.89 3.04 -17.84
N TYR A 275 12.92 4.37 -17.74
CA TYR A 275 13.73 5.22 -18.61
C TYR A 275 14.89 5.89 -17.85
N SER A 276 14.66 6.30 -16.61
CA SER A 276 15.61 7.03 -15.77
C SER A 276 16.40 6.14 -14.83
N HIS A 277 15.85 4.97 -14.48
CA HIS A 277 16.43 3.98 -13.58
C HIS A 277 16.80 4.58 -12.21
N THR A 278 15.89 5.40 -11.67
CA THR A 278 15.99 6.04 -10.36
C THR A 278 15.22 5.30 -9.26
N ASP A 279 14.90 4.02 -9.47
CA ASP A 279 14.01 3.23 -8.61
C ASP A 279 14.45 3.15 -7.14
N LEU A 280 15.75 3.39 -6.83
CA LEU A 280 16.23 3.44 -5.45
C LEU A 280 15.79 4.69 -4.67
N TRP A 281 15.42 5.78 -5.36
CA TRP A 281 14.74 6.90 -4.71
C TRP A 281 13.36 6.47 -4.24
N ASP A 282 12.60 5.84 -5.12
CA ASP A 282 11.23 5.38 -4.87
C ASP A 282 11.23 4.28 -3.79
N PHE A 283 12.13 3.31 -3.88
CA PHE A 283 12.36 2.30 -2.83
C PHE A 283 12.59 2.94 -1.46
N SER A 284 13.50 3.92 -1.38
CA SER A 284 13.77 4.60 -0.11
C SER A 284 12.56 5.34 0.41
N ALA A 285 11.84 6.02 -0.48
CA ALA A 285 10.66 6.79 -0.13
C ALA A 285 9.51 5.91 0.35
N ASN A 286 9.29 4.76 -0.29
CA ASN A 286 8.30 3.77 0.13
C ASN A 286 8.66 3.14 1.48
N LEU A 287 9.95 2.81 1.69
CA LEU A 287 10.42 2.31 2.99
C LEU A 287 10.13 3.32 4.10
N GLU A 288 10.45 4.60 3.87
CA GLU A 288 10.17 5.70 4.80
C GLU A 288 8.67 5.94 5.01
N GLY A 289 7.85 5.79 3.96
CA GLY A 289 6.39 5.93 4.02
C GLY A 289 5.73 4.81 4.83
N SER A 290 6.17 3.57 4.60
CA SER A 290 5.77 2.38 5.36
C SER A 290 6.15 2.52 6.83
N GLU A 291 7.40 2.92 7.10
CA GLU A 291 7.86 3.15 8.47
C GLU A 291 7.01 4.23 9.15
N ALA A 292 6.77 5.37 8.51
CA ALA A 292 5.96 6.45 9.08
C ALA A 292 4.54 6.00 9.46
N ALA A 293 3.91 5.15 8.66
CA ALA A 293 2.59 4.60 8.95
C ALA A 293 2.62 3.66 10.17
N VAL A 294 3.63 2.78 10.27
CA VAL A 294 3.80 1.92 11.45
C VAL A 294 4.13 2.73 12.70
N GLN A 295 5.00 3.75 12.59
CA GLN A 295 5.37 4.61 13.70
C GLN A 295 4.17 5.41 14.24
N ALA A 296 3.20 5.79 13.40
CA ALA A 296 1.96 6.41 13.85
C ALA A 296 1.13 5.47 14.73
N LEU A 297 1.10 4.17 14.42
CA LEU A 297 0.40 3.13 15.18
C LEU A 297 1.17 2.64 16.42
N ARG A 298 2.47 2.95 16.51
CA ARG A 298 3.38 2.46 17.55
C ARG A 298 2.85 2.59 18.98
N PRO A 299 2.24 3.71 19.43
CA PRO A 299 1.76 3.80 20.81
C PRO A 299 0.72 2.74 21.16
N TYR A 300 -0.12 2.35 20.20
CA TYR A 300 -1.06 1.23 20.38
C TYR A 300 -0.31 -0.10 20.37
N LEU A 301 0.55 -0.32 19.37
CA LEU A 301 1.30 -1.57 19.18
C LEU A 301 2.18 -1.90 20.39
N GLU A 302 2.88 -0.93 20.99
CA GLU A 302 3.73 -1.16 22.17
C GLU A 302 2.95 -1.69 23.38
N THR A 303 1.66 -1.38 23.47
CA THR A 303 0.81 -1.85 24.58
C THR A 303 0.22 -3.23 24.34
N HIS A 304 0.10 -3.65 23.09
CA HIS A 304 -0.53 -4.92 22.69
C HIS A 304 0.50 -5.99 22.31
N ASP A 305 1.58 -5.60 21.61
CA ASP A 305 2.67 -6.48 21.21
C ASP A 305 4.02 -5.73 21.09
N ALA A 306 4.69 -5.54 22.22
CA ALA A 306 6.00 -4.91 22.27
C ALA A 306 7.14 -5.74 21.64
N GLU A 307 6.97 -7.06 21.54
CA GLU A 307 7.97 -7.94 20.90
C GLU A 307 7.92 -7.74 19.39
N LEU A 308 6.72 -7.67 18.80
CA LEU A 308 6.53 -7.33 17.40
C LEU A 308 7.12 -5.96 17.06
N VAL A 309 6.89 -4.93 17.89
CA VAL A 309 7.46 -3.59 17.66
C VAL A 309 9.00 -3.65 17.63
N ALA A 310 9.62 -4.39 18.56
CA ALA A 310 11.07 -4.53 18.60
C ALA A 310 11.62 -5.26 17.37
N GLU A 311 10.90 -6.29 16.88
CA GLU A 311 11.27 -6.98 15.64
C GLU A 311 11.14 -6.04 14.43
N ILE A 312 10.03 -5.30 14.32
CA ILE A 312 9.81 -4.33 13.24
C ILE A 312 10.95 -3.29 13.20
N ASP A 313 11.33 -2.72 14.34
CA ASP A 313 12.45 -1.76 14.43
C ASP A 313 13.76 -2.37 13.92
N GLU A 314 14.07 -3.60 14.34
CA GLU A 314 15.28 -4.30 13.90
C GLU A 314 15.27 -4.50 12.37
N ARG A 315 14.13 -4.89 11.80
CA ARG A 315 13.99 -5.13 10.37
C ARG A 315 14.03 -3.86 9.53
N PHE A 316 13.41 -2.76 9.97
CA PHE A 316 13.51 -1.47 9.29
C PHE A 316 14.97 -1.02 9.29
N ALA A 317 15.63 -1.02 10.45
CA ALA A 317 17.04 -0.63 10.55
C ALA A 317 17.96 -1.49 9.66
N ALA A 318 17.73 -2.81 9.59
CA ALA A 318 18.50 -3.70 8.72
C ALA A 318 18.25 -3.42 7.23
N THR A 319 17.01 -3.10 6.86
CA THR A 319 16.64 -2.76 5.47
C THR A 319 17.21 -1.42 5.06
N GLU A 320 17.14 -0.42 5.93
CA GLU A 320 17.78 0.89 5.74
C GLU A 320 19.30 0.77 5.60
N GLU A 321 19.95 -0.04 6.44
CA GLU A 321 21.40 -0.30 6.34
C GLU A 321 21.76 -0.99 5.03
N GLU A 322 20.98 -2.00 4.60
CA GLU A 322 21.18 -2.67 3.32
C GLU A 322 21.06 -1.66 2.16
N LEU A 323 19.99 -0.87 2.14
CA LEU A 323 19.73 0.14 1.12
C LEU A 323 20.83 1.21 1.11
N ALA A 324 21.26 1.70 2.28
CA ALA A 324 22.25 2.77 2.42
C ALA A 324 23.60 2.47 1.74
N GLN A 325 23.94 1.20 1.52
CA GLN A 325 25.13 0.79 0.74
C GLN A 325 25.12 1.32 -0.69
N TYR A 326 23.94 1.64 -1.24
CA TYR A 326 23.75 2.11 -2.61
C TYR A 326 23.63 3.63 -2.73
N ARG A 327 23.87 4.39 -1.65
CA ARG A 327 23.94 5.86 -1.69
C ARG A 327 25.04 6.36 -2.62
N SER A 328 24.74 7.43 -3.35
CA SER A 328 25.68 8.14 -4.22
C SER A 328 25.55 9.65 -4.00
N GLY A 329 26.47 10.23 -3.22
CA GLY A 329 26.35 11.61 -2.78
C GLY A 329 25.07 11.83 -1.96
N ASP A 330 24.29 12.83 -2.31
CA ASP A 330 22.99 13.14 -1.67
C ASP A 330 21.83 12.29 -2.24
N GLY A 331 22.10 11.45 -3.26
CA GLY A 331 21.11 10.61 -3.93
C GLY A 331 21.45 9.12 -3.87
N TRP A 332 21.02 8.38 -4.89
CA TRP A 332 21.20 6.95 -5.01
C TRP A 332 21.96 6.57 -6.28
N THR A 333 22.51 5.36 -6.25
CA THR A 333 23.03 4.70 -7.45
C THR A 333 21.87 4.36 -8.38
N SER A 334 22.09 4.43 -9.70
CA SER A 334 21.06 3.99 -10.66
C SER A 334 20.84 2.49 -10.56
N TYR A 335 19.58 2.05 -10.71
CA TYR A 335 19.19 0.65 -10.65
C TYR A 335 20.05 -0.24 -11.58
N GLU A 336 20.39 0.23 -12.79
CA GLU A 336 21.20 -0.53 -13.75
C GLU A 336 22.61 -0.89 -13.27
N GLN A 337 23.13 -0.19 -12.25
CA GLN A 337 24.47 -0.43 -11.71
C GLN A 337 24.47 -1.49 -10.62
N LEU A 338 23.30 -1.93 -10.14
CA LEU A 338 23.19 -2.96 -9.12
C LEU A 338 23.38 -4.35 -9.76
N THR A 339 24.23 -5.14 -9.12
CA THR A 339 24.39 -6.55 -9.48
C THR A 339 23.20 -7.37 -9.03
N GLN A 340 22.99 -8.53 -9.66
CA GLN A 340 21.93 -9.47 -9.27
C GLN A 340 22.07 -9.97 -7.82
N ASP A 341 23.29 -10.02 -7.27
CA ASP A 341 23.50 -10.39 -5.87
C ASP A 341 23.12 -9.25 -4.91
N GLN A 342 23.34 -7.99 -5.31
CA GLN A 342 22.90 -6.82 -4.55
C GLN A 342 21.37 -6.67 -4.56
N LEU A 343 20.74 -6.86 -5.72
CA LEU A 343 19.27 -6.89 -5.82
C LEU A 343 18.67 -8.01 -4.98
N ARG A 344 19.30 -9.19 -4.94
CA ARG A 344 18.87 -10.27 -4.04
C ARG A 344 19.02 -9.88 -2.58
N GLY A 345 20.11 -9.21 -2.19
CA GLY A 345 20.29 -8.70 -0.82
C GLY A 345 19.17 -7.76 -0.38
N LEU A 346 18.81 -6.79 -1.24
CA LEU A 346 17.68 -5.89 -1.02
C LEU A 346 16.36 -6.65 -0.91
N SER A 347 16.10 -7.57 -1.84
CA SER A 347 14.89 -8.40 -1.87
C SER A 347 14.74 -9.27 -0.62
N ASP A 348 15.82 -9.92 -0.19
CA ASP A 348 15.85 -10.75 1.03
C ASP A 348 15.58 -9.89 2.28
N SER A 349 16.14 -8.68 2.34
CA SER A 349 15.95 -7.74 3.45
C SER A 349 14.50 -7.25 3.54
N ILE A 350 13.91 -6.82 2.41
CA ILE A 350 12.50 -6.41 2.34
C ILE A 350 11.57 -7.57 2.68
N THR A 351 11.85 -8.78 2.20
CA THR A 351 11.04 -9.96 2.53
C THR A 351 11.03 -10.20 4.04
N ALA A 352 12.20 -10.07 4.69
CA ALA A 352 12.32 -10.23 6.14
C ALA A 352 11.61 -9.12 6.94
N LEU A 353 11.53 -7.89 6.41
CA LEU A 353 10.75 -6.79 6.99
C LEU A 353 9.24 -6.96 6.78
N THR A 354 8.84 -7.48 5.63
CA THR A 354 7.44 -7.65 5.24
C THR A 354 6.70 -8.62 6.17
N GLU A 355 7.38 -9.65 6.68
CA GLU A 355 6.81 -10.65 7.60
C GLU A 355 6.27 -10.03 8.90
N PRO A 356 7.06 -9.31 9.72
CA PRO A 356 6.52 -8.68 10.94
C PRO A 356 5.54 -7.54 10.63
N VAL A 357 5.77 -6.72 9.60
CA VAL A 357 4.81 -5.65 9.24
C VAL A 357 3.45 -6.22 8.83
N SER A 358 3.39 -7.44 8.28
CA SER A 358 2.13 -8.12 7.96
C SER A 358 1.21 -8.35 9.16
N GLN A 359 1.78 -8.42 10.37
CA GLN A 359 1.05 -8.71 11.60
C GLN A 359 0.42 -7.45 12.20
N VAL A 360 0.85 -6.25 11.80
CA VAL A 360 0.38 -4.97 12.35
C VAL A 360 -1.13 -4.83 12.23
N ALA A 361 -1.71 -5.15 11.06
CA ALA A 361 -3.16 -5.06 10.85
C ALA A 361 -3.95 -6.03 11.74
N ALA A 362 -3.36 -7.19 12.07
CA ALA A 362 -3.98 -8.13 12.99
C ALA A 362 -4.00 -7.57 14.41
N VAL A 363 -2.87 -7.05 14.91
CA VAL A 363 -2.78 -6.43 16.25
C VAL A 363 -3.71 -5.23 16.36
N VAL A 364 -3.76 -4.34 15.35
CA VAL A 364 -4.67 -3.18 15.32
C VAL A 364 -6.15 -3.59 15.32
N ALA A 365 -6.46 -4.76 14.77
CA ALA A 365 -7.82 -5.31 14.73
C ALA A 365 -8.25 -5.99 16.04
N GLU A 366 -7.33 -6.28 16.97
CA GLU A 366 -7.64 -6.92 18.24
C GLU A 366 -8.45 -5.99 19.16
N LYS A 367 -9.44 -6.54 19.85
CA LYS A 367 -10.24 -5.85 20.89
C LYS A 367 -10.17 -6.55 22.22
#